data_AF-A0A430KTY6-F1
#
_entry.id   AF-A0A430KTY6-F1
#
_cell.length_a   1.000
_cell.length_b   1.000
_cell.length_c   1.000
_cell.angle_alpha   90.00
_cell.angle_beta   90.00
_cell.angle_gamma   90.00
#
_symmetry.space_group_name_H-M   'P 1'
#
loop_
_entity.id
_entity.type
_entity.pdbx_description
1 polymer ?
#
loop_
_entity_poly.entity_id
_entity_poly.type
_entity_poly.pdbx_seq_one_letter_code
_entity_poly.pdbx_strand_id
1 'polypeptide(L)'
;MSQLPVIVGFGGISPAGRSSFHHGYRRLLLDKLNDTDRNETLLDLATLMGLASYQDNQYLDQQGNPASINDLLDSIRPQVCNSTLIRRIEKECFDVHKVTFNKPATLNTDGAISFTLRARQMPKNIPANWQVKALSASQMEVTVQGDLEVIFPDVKEALVQSAGQLPNGFQPGKLYQSRNHPRNIQMTIFGASDALQSVGIPWDKIAASVRPDQIGVYASNSIGQLDDLGFGGLTKYPSIGKRTTSKQMPLGYAQMPADFINAYILGSVGVTGGALGACATFLYNLRNAVNDIRAGRRKVVLVGGSDAPVIQEVIEGFRSMGALAEDKDLLALDNLSELSADDYRKACRPFGNNCGFTIAESSQFTLLMSDDLALELGADIYGAVPEVFANADGHKKSISAPGIGNYITLGKSAALISRMLGEESLQQRSFVQAHGTSTPQNRVTESHVINETAKAFGVTNWTVAALKCYIGHSQGTAGGDQLNLSLGSWKYGYIPGIVTTPEFATDIHASNLHLSNQHIEVGPQGMDSVILNSKGFGGNNASAVVLAPHITQQMLLKRHGQDAFNRYQDKLQVTREAASQYDQDSIKGLTRPIYRYDNNVLTGADLEINSNEIKLPGYAQTVSLDIDNPFEDMN
;
A
#
# COMPACT_ATOMS: atom_id res chain seq x y z
N MET A 1 -32.06 2.01 -9.10
CA MET A 1 -31.46 1.33 -7.93
C MET A 1 -29.95 1.50 -8.00
N SER A 2 -29.26 1.70 -6.87
CA SER A 2 -27.80 1.85 -6.83
C SER A 2 -27.10 0.49 -7.06
N GLN A 3 -26.07 0.48 -7.91
CA GLN A 3 -25.16 -0.67 -8.05
C GLN A 3 -24.41 -0.90 -6.74
N LEU A 4 -24.08 -2.16 -6.44
CA LEU A 4 -23.27 -2.59 -5.29
C LEU A 4 -21.82 -2.82 -5.78
N PRO A 5 -20.82 -2.08 -5.27
CA PRO A 5 -19.43 -2.32 -5.61
C PRO A 5 -18.93 -3.63 -4.98
N VAL A 6 -18.63 -4.63 -5.81
CA VAL A 6 -18.14 -5.94 -5.39
C VAL A 6 -16.65 -6.07 -5.66
N ILE A 7 -15.93 -6.69 -4.72
CA ILE A 7 -14.49 -6.98 -4.85
C ILE A 7 -14.33 -8.26 -5.65
N VAL A 8 -13.76 -8.15 -6.85
CA VAL A 8 -13.61 -9.27 -7.78
C VAL A 8 -12.17 -9.73 -7.97
N GLY A 9 -11.22 -8.95 -7.48
CA GLY A 9 -9.80 -9.27 -7.51
C GLY A 9 -9.04 -8.35 -6.57
N PHE A 10 -7.92 -8.84 -6.06
CA PHE A 10 -7.03 -8.07 -5.20
C PHE A 10 -5.63 -8.65 -5.28
N GLY A 11 -4.64 -7.77 -5.13
CA GLY A 11 -3.25 -8.14 -5.29
C GLY A 11 -2.34 -7.02 -4.83
N GLY A 12 -1.06 -7.31 -4.78
CA GLY A 12 -0.11 -6.42 -4.16
C GLY A 12 1.09 -7.11 -3.55
N ILE A 13 1.94 -6.29 -2.94
CA ILE A 13 3.09 -6.74 -2.17
C ILE A 13 3.21 -5.88 -0.91
N SER A 14 3.46 -6.52 0.21
CA SER A 14 3.74 -5.89 1.50
C SER A 14 4.90 -6.61 2.19
N PRO A 15 5.29 -6.22 3.42
CA PRO A 15 6.28 -6.96 4.20
C PRO A 15 5.90 -8.43 4.46
N ALA A 16 4.62 -8.77 4.35
CA ALA A 16 4.14 -10.14 4.49
C ALA A 16 4.20 -10.96 3.18
N GLY A 17 4.59 -10.37 2.06
CA GLY A 17 4.65 -11.03 0.74
C GLY A 17 3.52 -10.63 -0.20
N ARG A 18 3.25 -11.48 -1.19
CA ARG A 18 2.23 -11.26 -2.22
C ARG A 18 0.83 -11.27 -1.60
N SER A 19 -0.04 -10.38 -2.04
CA SER A 19 -1.35 -10.19 -1.39
C SER A 19 -2.45 -11.04 -2.01
N SER A 20 -2.43 -11.26 -3.33
CA SER A 20 -3.41 -12.11 -4.03
C SER A 20 -3.46 -13.52 -3.44
N PHE A 21 -4.63 -14.16 -3.52
CA PHE A 21 -4.86 -15.51 -2.94
C PHE A 21 -4.48 -15.61 -1.46
N HIS A 22 -4.50 -14.48 -0.76
CA HIS A 22 -4.27 -14.36 0.67
C HIS A 22 -2.87 -14.81 1.14
N HIS A 23 -1.84 -14.89 0.29
CA HIS A 23 -0.48 -15.31 0.72
C HIS A 23 0.07 -14.42 1.86
N GLY A 24 -0.05 -13.11 1.73
CA GLY A 24 0.37 -12.16 2.77
C GLY A 24 -0.42 -12.30 4.06
N TYR A 25 -1.69 -12.69 3.98
CA TYR A 25 -2.51 -12.99 5.17
C TYR A 25 -2.09 -14.32 5.81
N ARG A 26 -1.88 -15.36 4.99
CA ARG A 26 -1.35 -16.65 5.41
C ARG A 26 -0.02 -16.51 6.15
N ARG A 27 0.87 -15.60 5.70
CA ARG A 27 2.12 -15.30 6.40
C ARG A 27 1.91 -14.82 7.84
N LEU A 28 0.79 -14.17 8.17
CA LEU A 28 0.49 -13.71 9.53
C LEU A 28 0.03 -14.84 10.45
N LEU A 29 -0.40 -15.96 9.87
CA LEU A 29 -1.05 -17.10 10.53
C LEU A 29 -0.31 -18.42 10.29
N LEU A 30 0.99 -18.40 9.97
CA LEU A 30 1.73 -19.59 9.58
C LEU A 30 1.58 -20.78 10.56
N ASP A 31 1.37 -20.50 11.85
CA ASP A 31 1.14 -21.48 12.91
C ASP A 31 -0.29 -22.08 12.92
N LYS A 32 -1.26 -21.43 12.27
CA LYS A 32 -2.66 -21.88 12.16
C LYS A 32 -3.01 -22.54 10.83
N LEU A 33 -2.13 -22.45 9.83
CA LEU A 33 -2.37 -23.06 8.52
C LEU A 33 -2.21 -24.59 8.56
N ASN A 34 -2.95 -25.27 7.68
CA ASN A 34 -2.65 -26.64 7.29
C ASN A 34 -1.34 -26.70 6.50
N ASP A 35 -0.80 -27.91 6.29
CA ASP A 35 0.49 -28.09 5.62
C ASP A 35 0.51 -27.60 4.17
N THR A 36 -0.59 -27.75 3.43
CA THR A 36 -0.66 -27.32 2.03
C THR A 36 -0.55 -25.80 1.92
N ASP A 37 -1.42 -25.07 2.63
CA ASP A 37 -1.43 -23.61 2.63
C ASP A 37 -0.09 -23.03 3.15
N ARG A 38 0.48 -23.66 4.18
CA ARG A 38 1.78 -23.27 4.74
C ARG A 38 2.90 -23.47 3.72
N ASN A 39 2.96 -24.63 3.06
CA ASN A 39 4.01 -24.94 2.09
C ASN A 39 3.92 -24.03 0.86
N GLU A 40 2.71 -23.79 0.34
CA GLU A 40 2.50 -22.86 -0.77
C GLU A 40 2.93 -21.43 -0.41
N THR A 41 2.59 -20.95 0.78
CA THR A 41 2.98 -19.60 1.24
C THR A 41 4.50 -19.48 1.38
N LEU A 42 5.16 -20.51 1.92
CA LEU A 42 6.60 -20.51 2.06
C LEU A 42 7.31 -20.60 0.70
N LEU A 43 6.77 -21.38 -0.26
CA LEU A 43 7.29 -21.44 -1.62
C LEU A 43 7.11 -20.11 -2.36
N ASP A 44 5.95 -19.46 -2.25
CA ASP A 44 5.70 -18.13 -2.83
C ASP A 44 6.72 -17.10 -2.32
N LEU A 45 6.91 -17.06 -1.01
CA LEU A 45 7.93 -16.19 -0.41
C LEU A 45 9.34 -16.57 -0.88
N ALA A 46 9.67 -17.86 -0.92
CA ALA A 46 10.98 -18.32 -1.34
C ALA A 46 11.33 -17.91 -2.77
N THR A 47 10.38 -18.03 -3.71
CA THR A 47 10.60 -17.63 -5.10
C THR A 47 10.68 -16.12 -5.26
N LEU A 48 9.84 -15.35 -4.55
CA LEU A 48 9.94 -13.89 -4.49
C LEU A 48 11.30 -13.42 -3.95
N MET A 49 11.80 -14.09 -2.91
CA MET A 49 13.08 -13.78 -2.26
C MET A 49 14.29 -14.30 -3.03
N GLY A 50 14.10 -15.08 -4.10
CA GLY A 50 15.19 -15.71 -4.85
C GLY A 50 15.93 -16.82 -4.08
N LEU A 51 15.26 -17.42 -3.08
CA LEU A 51 15.76 -18.57 -2.31
C LEU A 51 15.40 -19.90 -2.96
N ALA A 52 14.41 -19.89 -3.85
CA ALA A 52 14.02 -21.01 -4.68
C ALA A 52 13.77 -20.53 -6.11
N SER A 53 13.95 -21.41 -7.08
CA SER A 53 13.52 -21.18 -8.47
C SER A 53 12.85 -22.43 -9.03
N TYR A 54 12.06 -22.27 -10.08
CA TYR A 54 11.37 -23.37 -10.74
C TYR A 54 11.80 -23.45 -12.20
N GLN A 55 12.39 -24.58 -12.60
CA GLN A 55 12.84 -24.84 -13.96
C GLN A 55 12.70 -26.34 -14.27
N ASP A 56 12.42 -26.68 -15.53
CA ASP A 56 12.37 -28.07 -16.00
C ASP A 56 11.46 -28.98 -15.15
N ASN A 57 10.34 -28.42 -14.69
CA ASN A 57 9.33 -29.02 -13.81
C ASN A 57 9.81 -29.39 -12.39
N GLN A 58 10.90 -28.80 -11.92
CA GLN A 58 11.47 -29.06 -10.59
C GLN A 58 11.80 -27.75 -9.87
N TYR A 59 11.78 -27.80 -8.53
CA TYR A 59 12.31 -26.71 -7.72
C TYR A 59 13.81 -26.86 -7.55
N LEU A 60 14.52 -25.76 -7.68
CA LEU A 60 15.96 -25.64 -7.46
C LEU A 60 16.21 -24.81 -6.20
N ASP A 61 17.18 -25.24 -5.40
CA ASP A 61 17.71 -24.47 -4.27
C ASP A 61 18.47 -23.22 -4.74
N GLN A 62 18.98 -22.43 -3.79
CA GLN A 62 19.74 -21.21 -4.09
C GLN A 62 21.07 -21.48 -4.83
N GLN A 63 21.60 -22.70 -4.74
CA GLN A 63 22.79 -23.15 -5.45
C GLN A 63 22.47 -23.71 -6.85
N GLY A 64 21.19 -23.83 -7.21
CA GLY A 64 20.72 -24.36 -8.48
C GLY A 64 20.58 -25.88 -8.52
N ASN A 65 20.63 -26.57 -7.38
CA ASN A 65 20.45 -28.02 -7.33
C ASN A 65 18.97 -28.36 -7.19
N PRO A 66 18.48 -29.41 -7.88
CA PRO A 66 17.13 -29.93 -7.65
C PRO A 66 16.92 -30.37 -6.21
N ALA A 67 15.81 -29.94 -5.60
CA ALA A 67 15.44 -30.30 -4.24
C ALA A 67 13.96 -30.74 -4.18
N SER A 68 13.66 -31.68 -3.28
CA SER A 68 12.26 -31.96 -2.95
C SER A 68 11.65 -30.74 -2.24
N ILE A 69 10.34 -30.54 -2.37
CA ILE A 69 9.65 -29.40 -1.72
C ILE A 69 9.90 -29.41 -0.21
N ASN A 70 9.85 -30.58 0.44
CA ASN A 70 10.03 -30.68 1.88
C ASN A 70 11.46 -30.30 2.30
N ASP A 71 12.48 -30.87 1.65
CA ASP A 71 13.88 -30.57 1.97
C ASP A 71 14.21 -29.09 1.73
N LEU A 72 13.68 -28.54 0.63
CA LEU A 72 13.81 -27.13 0.30
C LEU A 72 13.19 -26.26 1.40
N LEU A 73 11.93 -26.52 1.76
CA LEU A 73 11.21 -25.75 2.77
C LEU A 73 11.84 -25.84 4.16
N ASP A 74 12.30 -27.03 4.57
CA ASP A 74 12.98 -27.23 5.85
C ASP A 74 14.27 -26.41 5.94
N SER A 75 15.00 -26.28 4.83
CA SER A 75 16.24 -25.50 4.78
C SER A 75 16.01 -23.98 4.80
N ILE A 76 14.97 -23.47 4.11
CA ILE A 76 14.78 -22.03 3.90
C ILE A 76 13.79 -21.38 4.87
N ARG A 77 12.92 -22.16 5.53
CA ARG A 77 11.85 -21.62 6.39
C ARG A 77 12.36 -20.64 7.45
N PRO A 78 13.47 -20.90 8.19
CA PRO A 78 14.00 -19.92 9.14
C PRO A 78 14.36 -18.59 8.47
N GLN A 79 14.99 -18.63 7.29
CA GLN A 79 15.38 -17.42 6.54
C GLN A 79 14.16 -16.64 6.04
N VAL A 80 13.15 -17.34 5.50
CA VAL A 80 11.88 -16.71 5.06
C VAL A 80 11.19 -16.02 6.23
N CYS A 81 11.04 -16.71 7.37
CA CYS A 81 10.40 -16.15 8.55
C CYS A 81 11.18 -14.95 9.10
N ASN A 82 12.51 -15.00 9.11
CA ASN A 82 13.35 -13.94 9.64
C ASN A 82 13.46 -12.71 8.75
N SER A 83 13.20 -12.85 7.45
CA SER A 83 13.39 -11.80 6.44
C SER A 83 12.08 -11.28 5.83
N THR A 84 10.99 -11.46 6.56
CA THR A 84 9.64 -10.94 6.26
C THR A 84 9.09 -10.19 7.48
N LEU A 85 7.96 -9.49 7.32
CA LEU A 85 7.33 -8.65 8.34
C LEU A 85 8.21 -7.48 8.79
N ILE A 86 7.81 -6.78 9.86
CA ILE A 86 8.63 -5.78 10.53
C ILE A 86 9.92 -6.43 11.02
N ARG A 87 11.05 -5.77 10.74
CA ARG A 87 12.38 -6.18 11.18
C ARG A 87 13.33 -4.99 11.13
N ARG A 88 14.59 -5.22 11.51
CA ARG A 88 15.64 -4.20 11.37
C ARG A 88 15.80 -3.81 9.89
N ILE A 89 16.06 -2.52 9.63
CA ILE A 89 16.25 -2.00 8.27
C ILE A 89 17.48 -2.67 7.67
N GLU A 90 17.29 -3.26 6.49
CA GLU A 90 18.32 -3.97 5.76
C GLU A 90 19.10 -2.99 4.87
N LYS A 91 20.36 -3.34 4.58
CA LYS A 91 21.28 -2.46 3.86
C LYS A 91 20.83 -2.17 2.42
N GLU A 92 20.02 -3.06 1.85
CA GLU A 92 19.38 -2.92 0.55
C GLU A 92 18.40 -1.73 0.51
N CYS A 93 17.82 -1.34 1.65
CA CYS A 93 17.05 -0.11 1.78
C CYS A 93 18.00 1.08 1.97
N PHE A 94 18.75 1.08 3.07
CA PHE A 94 19.91 1.94 3.31
C PHE A 94 20.72 1.43 4.52
N ASP A 95 21.97 1.84 4.64
CA ASP A 95 22.85 1.45 5.76
C ASP A 95 22.53 2.30 7.00
N VAL A 96 21.87 1.70 8.00
CA VAL A 96 21.49 2.38 9.25
C VAL A 96 22.70 2.89 10.05
N HIS A 97 23.90 2.36 9.84
CA HIS A 97 25.11 2.85 10.50
C HIS A 97 25.81 3.96 9.72
N LYS A 98 25.35 4.26 8.50
CA LYS A 98 25.97 5.21 7.58
C LYS A 98 24.95 6.12 6.90
N VAL A 99 24.02 6.68 7.67
CA VAL A 99 23.08 7.69 7.18
C VAL A 99 23.85 8.95 6.81
N THR A 100 23.73 9.38 5.56
CA THR A 100 24.56 10.46 5.01
C THR A 100 24.01 11.83 5.34
N PHE A 101 24.89 12.77 5.71
CA PHE A 101 24.56 14.19 5.82
C PHE A 101 25.77 15.05 5.45
N ASN A 102 25.57 16.37 5.44
CA ASN A 102 26.61 17.35 5.13
C ASN A 102 26.85 18.27 6.33
N LYS A 103 28.11 18.48 6.69
CA LYS A 103 28.51 19.36 7.79
C LYS A 103 29.15 20.64 7.22
N PRO A 104 28.51 21.81 7.36
CA PRO A 104 29.15 23.08 7.01
C PRO A 104 30.30 23.36 7.97
N ALA A 105 31.39 23.90 7.45
CA ALA A 105 32.56 24.28 8.23
C ALA A 105 33.27 25.48 7.61
N THR A 106 34.04 26.17 8.45
CA THR A 106 34.88 27.29 8.04
C THR A 106 36.33 26.89 8.30
N LEU A 107 37.14 26.87 7.24
CA LEU A 107 38.58 26.67 7.36
C LEU A 107 39.24 28.03 7.58
N ASN A 108 39.87 28.18 8.75
CA ASN A 108 40.65 29.36 9.11
C ASN A 108 42.13 28.97 9.18
N THR A 109 43.00 29.84 8.66
CA THR A 109 44.44 29.72 8.87
C THR A 109 45.03 31.10 9.10
N ASP A 110 46.15 31.18 9.82
CA ASP A 110 46.90 32.43 10.02
C ASP A 110 47.48 33.01 8.70
N GLY A 111 47.42 32.26 7.59
CA GLY A 111 47.86 32.66 6.26
C GLY A 111 46.83 32.43 5.16
N ALA A 112 47.28 32.44 3.90
CA ALA A 112 46.41 32.18 2.75
C ALA A 112 46.29 30.67 2.46
N ILE A 113 45.09 30.21 2.16
CA ILE A 113 44.84 28.81 1.78
C ILE A 113 45.01 28.68 0.27
N SER A 114 45.98 27.87 -0.20
CA SER A 114 46.20 27.65 -1.64
C SER A 114 45.93 26.21 -2.06
N PHE A 115 45.20 26.04 -3.17
CA PHE A 115 44.88 24.75 -3.76
C PHE A 115 44.68 24.84 -5.27
N THR A 116 44.58 23.69 -5.94
CA THR A 116 44.33 23.62 -7.39
C THR A 116 42.97 23.02 -7.70
N LEU A 117 42.28 23.56 -8.70
CA LEU A 117 41.01 23.05 -9.21
C LEU A 117 41.08 22.85 -10.72
N ARG A 118 40.25 21.92 -11.24
CA ARG A 118 40.01 21.86 -12.69
C ARG A 118 39.19 23.08 -13.10
N ALA A 119 39.46 23.66 -14.27
CA ALA A 119 38.73 24.82 -14.77
C ALA A 119 37.19 24.62 -14.77
N ARG A 120 36.73 23.40 -15.09
CA ARG A 120 35.29 23.02 -15.08
C ARG A 120 34.64 22.97 -13.69
N GLN A 121 35.43 22.95 -12.62
CA GLN A 121 34.97 22.92 -11.22
C GLN A 121 34.99 24.30 -10.57
N MET A 122 35.51 25.32 -11.28
CA MET A 122 35.51 26.68 -10.76
C MET A 122 34.09 27.21 -10.61
N PRO A 123 33.77 27.91 -9.51
CA PRO A 123 32.49 28.59 -9.39
C PRO A 123 32.38 29.67 -10.48
N LYS A 124 31.17 29.84 -11.02
CA LYS A 124 30.89 30.94 -11.98
C LYS A 124 31.04 32.31 -11.31
N ASN A 125 30.65 32.40 -10.04
CA ASN A 125 30.81 33.57 -9.20
C ASN A 125 31.95 33.29 -8.23
N ILE A 126 33.16 33.75 -8.58
CA ILE A 126 34.35 33.57 -7.75
C ILE A 126 34.18 34.46 -6.50
N PRO A 127 34.34 33.92 -5.27
CA PRO A 127 34.28 34.71 -4.05
C PRO A 127 35.32 35.85 -4.05
N ALA A 128 34.96 37.00 -3.46
CA ALA A 128 35.81 38.19 -3.50
C ALA A 128 37.17 38.02 -2.81
N ASN A 129 37.28 37.07 -1.87
CA ASN A 129 38.52 36.75 -1.17
C ASN A 129 39.36 35.68 -1.88
N TRP A 130 38.97 35.22 -3.07
CA TRP A 130 39.75 34.27 -3.86
C TRP A 130 40.59 35.00 -4.91
N GLN A 131 41.88 34.69 -4.94
CA GLN A 131 42.79 35.03 -6.03
C GLN A 131 42.97 33.80 -6.91
N VAL A 132 42.76 33.94 -8.21
CA VAL A 132 42.79 32.81 -9.15
C VAL A 132 43.83 33.04 -10.23
N LYS A 133 44.70 32.06 -10.47
CA LYS A 133 45.74 32.08 -11.48
C LYS A 133 45.64 30.84 -12.36
N ALA A 134 45.65 31.01 -13.68
CA ALA A 134 45.69 29.88 -14.61
C ALA A 134 47.08 29.23 -14.58
N LEU A 135 47.14 27.92 -14.30
CA LEU A 135 48.35 27.11 -14.43
C LEU A 135 48.43 26.46 -15.82
N SER A 136 47.27 26.10 -16.38
CA SER A 136 47.11 25.60 -17.75
C SER A 136 45.68 25.85 -18.24
N ALA A 137 45.36 25.44 -19.48
CA ALA A 137 43.99 25.51 -20.01
C ALA A 137 42.95 24.68 -19.21
N SER A 138 43.39 23.73 -18.38
CA SER A 138 42.50 22.84 -17.62
C SER A 138 42.63 22.94 -16.11
N GLN A 139 43.60 23.71 -15.60
CA GLN A 139 43.90 23.81 -14.17
C GLN A 139 44.10 25.26 -13.72
N MET A 140 43.49 25.57 -12.58
CA MET A 140 43.53 26.86 -11.92
C MET A 140 44.15 26.68 -10.53
N GLU A 141 45.08 27.55 -10.18
CA GLU A 141 45.53 27.78 -8.81
C GLU A 141 44.59 28.79 -8.16
N VAL A 142 44.14 28.49 -6.94
CA VAL A 142 43.27 29.33 -6.13
C VAL A 142 43.95 29.60 -4.81
N THR A 143 44.05 30.87 -4.44
CA THR A 143 44.56 31.33 -3.16
C THR A 143 43.46 32.12 -2.46
N VAL A 144 43.01 31.63 -1.31
CA VAL A 144 41.94 32.24 -0.50
C VAL A 144 42.57 33.07 0.61
N GLN A 145 42.16 34.33 0.70
CA GLN A 145 42.56 35.25 1.76
C GLN A 145 41.54 35.15 2.90
N GLY A 146 41.97 34.76 4.10
CA GLY A 146 41.10 34.54 5.26
C GLY A 146 40.28 33.25 5.16
N ASP A 147 39.01 33.32 5.56
CA ASP A 147 38.18 32.14 5.76
C ASP A 147 37.73 31.49 4.44
N LEU A 148 37.75 30.15 4.43
CA LEU A 148 37.21 29.32 3.36
C LEU A 148 36.03 28.50 3.87
N GLU A 149 34.84 28.82 3.38
CA GLU A 149 33.61 28.04 3.61
C GLU A 149 33.68 26.71 2.86
N VAL A 150 33.46 25.60 3.56
CA VAL A 150 33.44 24.25 3.01
C VAL A 150 32.25 23.44 3.53
N ILE A 151 31.90 22.39 2.80
CA ILE A 151 30.91 21.40 3.22
C ILE A 151 31.58 20.03 3.20
N PHE A 152 31.61 19.36 4.34
CA PHE A 152 32.13 18.01 4.47
C PHE A 152 31.00 16.98 4.38
N PRO A 153 31.09 15.96 3.52
CA PRO A 153 30.21 14.80 3.61
C PRO A 153 30.54 14.01 4.89
N ASP A 154 29.51 13.62 5.63
CA ASP A 154 29.64 12.91 6.90
C ASP A 154 28.55 11.84 7.03
N VAL A 155 28.68 10.95 8.01
CA VAL A 155 27.72 9.87 8.27
C VAL A 155 27.39 9.75 9.75
N LYS A 156 26.16 9.34 10.06
CA LYS A 156 25.70 9.05 11.42
C LYS A 156 24.93 7.74 11.47
N GLU A 157 24.79 7.21 12.68
CA GLU A 157 23.87 6.11 12.94
C GLU A 157 22.41 6.61 12.97
N ALA A 158 21.51 5.82 12.41
CA ALA A 158 20.08 6.04 12.44
C ALA A 158 19.55 5.76 13.85
N LEU A 159 18.69 6.65 14.36
CA LEU A 159 18.02 6.46 15.65
C LEU A 159 16.75 5.60 15.55
N VAL A 160 16.25 5.40 14.33
CA VAL A 160 15.16 4.49 14.01
C VAL A 160 15.73 3.40 13.12
N GLN A 161 15.77 2.17 13.61
CA GLN A 161 16.37 1.05 12.87
C GLN A 161 15.38 -0.05 12.49
N SER A 162 14.07 0.12 12.71
CA SER A 162 13.04 -0.85 12.29
C SER A 162 12.14 -0.32 11.17
N ALA A 163 11.75 -1.20 10.26
CA ALA A 163 10.74 -0.94 9.24
C ALA A 163 10.03 -2.22 8.78
N GLY A 164 8.79 -2.06 8.31
CA GLY A 164 8.13 -3.05 7.47
C GLY A 164 8.67 -2.97 6.05
N GLN A 165 9.52 -3.91 5.66
CA GLN A 165 10.17 -3.95 4.35
C GLN A 165 9.65 -5.13 3.54
N LEU A 166 9.58 -5.00 2.21
CA LEU A 166 9.25 -6.15 1.34
C LEU A 166 10.15 -7.36 1.67
N PRO A 167 9.73 -8.61 1.39
CA PRO A 167 10.56 -9.79 1.64
C PRO A 167 11.98 -9.61 1.10
N ASN A 168 12.99 -9.88 1.94
CA ASN A 168 14.39 -9.65 1.55
C ASN A 168 14.72 -10.38 0.23
N GLY A 169 15.43 -9.70 -0.67
CA GLY A 169 15.76 -10.24 -1.99
C GLY A 169 14.71 -9.94 -3.08
N PHE A 170 13.45 -9.65 -2.72
CA PHE A 170 12.43 -9.31 -3.70
C PHE A 170 12.68 -7.92 -4.32
N GLN A 171 12.82 -7.90 -5.64
CA GLN A 171 13.16 -6.70 -6.41
C GLN A 171 12.17 -6.52 -7.57
N PRO A 172 11.05 -5.79 -7.36
CA PRO A 172 10.00 -5.61 -8.39
C PRO A 172 10.56 -5.09 -9.73
N GLY A 173 11.55 -4.19 -9.68
CA GLY A 173 12.19 -3.63 -10.87
C GLY A 173 12.92 -4.64 -11.76
N LYS A 174 13.25 -5.84 -11.28
CA LYS A 174 13.86 -6.89 -12.11
C LYS A 174 12.86 -7.66 -12.97
N LEU A 175 11.57 -7.53 -12.71
CA LEU A 175 10.53 -8.33 -13.36
C LEU A 175 10.03 -7.71 -14.68
N TYR A 176 10.38 -6.47 -14.97
CA TYR A 176 9.97 -5.74 -16.17
C TYR A 176 10.97 -4.64 -16.53
N GLN A 177 10.79 -3.96 -17.67
CA GLN A 177 11.65 -2.86 -18.10
C GLN A 177 11.44 -1.59 -17.25
N SER A 178 12.05 -1.57 -16.06
CA SER A 178 11.81 -0.57 -15.01
C SER A 178 12.76 0.63 -15.00
N ARG A 179 13.51 0.86 -16.08
CA ARG A 179 14.62 1.82 -16.10
C ARG A 179 14.15 3.24 -15.74
N ASN A 180 14.73 3.79 -14.67
CA ASN A 180 14.41 5.11 -14.07
C ASN A 180 13.07 5.18 -13.32
N HIS A 181 12.36 4.08 -13.13
CA HIS A 181 11.12 4.10 -12.35
C HIS A 181 11.46 4.13 -10.85
N PRO A 182 10.90 5.08 -10.08
CA PRO A 182 10.94 5.03 -8.62
C PRO A 182 10.49 3.67 -8.08
N ARG A 183 11.01 3.26 -6.92
CA ARG A 183 10.67 1.98 -6.26
C ARG A 183 9.15 1.81 -6.11
N ASN A 184 8.48 2.88 -5.75
CA ASN A 184 7.02 2.98 -5.69
C ASN A 184 6.31 2.56 -6.99
N ILE A 185 6.79 3.03 -8.13
CA ILE A 185 6.23 2.70 -9.45
C ILE A 185 6.54 1.25 -9.82
N GLN A 186 7.71 0.74 -9.44
CA GLN A 186 8.02 -0.67 -9.60
C GLN A 186 7.06 -1.57 -8.81
N MET A 187 6.74 -1.19 -7.58
CA MET A 187 5.76 -1.88 -6.76
C MET A 187 4.33 -1.73 -7.30
N THR A 188 3.98 -0.55 -7.85
CA THR A 188 2.70 -0.29 -8.53
C THR A 188 2.49 -1.27 -9.68
N ILE A 189 3.46 -1.37 -10.60
CA ILE A 189 3.37 -2.25 -11.78
C ILE A 189 3.19 -3.71 -11.35
N PHE A 190 3.95 -4.16 -10.35
CA PHE A 190 3.79 -5.51 -9.79
C PHE A 190 2.40 -5.71 -9.18
N GLY A 191 2.02 -4.86 -8.22
CA GLY A 191 0.79 -5.03 -7.43
C GLY A 191 -0.50 -4.91 -8.26
N ALA A 192 -0.54 -3.98 -9.20
CA ALA A 192 -1.70 -3.82 -10.09
C ALA A 192 -1.83 -4.99 -11.06
N SER A 193 -0.70 -5.50 -11.59
CA SER A 193 -0.69 -6.71 -12.42
C SER A 193 -1.15 -7.94 -11.64
N ASP A 194 -0.74 -8.03 -10.37
CA ASP A 194 -1.15 -9.12 -9.48
C ASP A 194 -2.67 -9.09 -9.22
N ALA A 195 -3.21 -7.91 -8.91
CA ALA A 195 -4.66 -7.74 -8.68
C ALA A 195 -5.51 -8.03 -9.92
N LEU A 196 -5.04 -7.67 -11.12
CA LEU A 196 -5.76 -7.92 -12.36
C LEU A 196 -5.74 -9.41 -12.74
N GLN A 197 -4.57 -10.05 -12.62
CA GLN A 197 -4.43 -11.46 -12.95
C GLN A 197 -5.13 -12.36 -11.93
N SER A 198 -5.28 -11.92 -10.67
CA SER A 198 -6.02 -12.66 -9.65
C SER A 198 -7.50 -12.84 -9.97
N VAL A 199 -8.07 -12.05 -10.89
CA VAL A 199 -9.49 -12.12 -11.27
C VAL A 199 -9.81 -13.41 -12.04
N GLY A 200 -8.81 -14.00 -12.73
CA GLY A 200 -9.02 -15.14 -13.61
C GLY A 200 -9.81 -14.81 -14.89
N ILE A 201 -9.96 -13.52 -15.21
CA ILE A 201 -10.62 -13.03 -16.42
C ILE A 201 -9.62 -12.14 -17.17
N PRO A 202 -9.30 -12.45 -18.45
CA PRO A 202 -8.41 -11.59 -19.23
C PRO A 202 -8.93 -10.16 -19.30
N TRP A 203 -8.04 -9.19 -19.10
CA TRP A 203 -8.40 -7.76 -19.11
C TRP A 203 -9.15 -7.34 -20.38
N ASP A 204 -8.71 -7.80 -21.55
CA ASP A 204 -9.34 -7.45 -22.83
C ASP A 204 -10.82 -7.89 -22.88
N LYS A 205 -11.18 -9.00 -22.21
CA LYS A 205 -12.57 -9.44 -22.07
C LYS A 205 -13.37 -8.53 -21.15
N ILE A 206 -12.78 -8.08 -20.04
CA ILE A 206 -13.40 -7.11 -19.13
C ILE A 206 -13.64 -5.80 -19.87
N ALA A 207 -12.60 -5.25 -20.51
CA ALA A 207 -12.65 -3.98 -21.24
C ALA A 207 -13.65 -4.02 -22.40
N ALA A 208 -13.77 -5.14 -23.11
CA ALA A 208 -14.76 -5.28 -24.20
C ALA A 208 -16.22 -5.32 -23.72
N SER A 209 -16.45 -5.61 -22.44
CA SER A 209 -17.79 -5.75 -21.85
C SER A 209 -18.36 -4.44 -21.32
N VAL A 210 -17.59 -3.35 -21.36
CA VAL A 210 -18.00 -2.03 -20.90
C VAL A 210 -17.61 -0.95 -21.90
N ARG A 211 -18.24 0.23 -21.80
CA ARG A 211 -17.77 1.38 -22.58
C ARG A 211 -16.42 1.86 -22.06
N PRO A 212 -15.57 2.46 -22.92
CA PRO A 212 -14.26 2.94 -22.50
C PRO A 212 -14.31 3.92 -21.31
N ASP A 213 -15.37 4.74 -21.24
CA ASP A 213 -15.60 5.73 -20.17
C ASP A 213 -16.16 5.13 -18.86
N GLN A 214 -16.50 3.84 -18.84
CA GLN A 214 -16.99 3.12 -17.66
C GLN A 214 -15.88 2.41 -16.87
N ILE A 215 -14.63 2.53 -17.33
CA ILE A 215 -13.43 2.06 -16.62
C ILE A 215 -12.90 3.22 -15.75
N GLY A 216 -12.39 2.90 -14.56
CA GLY A 216 -11.76 3.87 -13.67
C GLY A 216 -10.50 3.37 -13.00
N VAL A 217 -9.56 4.27 -12.73
CA VAL A 217 -8.37 3.99 -11.91
C VAL A 217 -8.18 5.09 -10.87
N TYR A 218 -8.32 4.71 -9.60
CA TYR A 218 -8.08 5.60 -8.46
C TYR A 218 -6.91 5.09 -7.62
N ALA A 219 -5.74 5.68 -7.80
CA ALA A 219 -4.53 5.27 -7.08
C ALA A 219 -3.56 6.42 -6.85
N SER A 220 -2.86 6.38 -5.73
CA SER A 220 -1.86 7.39 -5.36
C SER A 220 -0.92 6.87 -4.28
N ASN A 221 0.17 7.61 -4.06
CA ASN A 221 0.96 7.55 -2.83
C ASN A 221 0.69 8.79 -1.96
N SER A 222 1.16 8.81 -0.72
CA SER A 222 0.81 9.89 0.21
C SER A 222 1.71 11.13 0.17
N ILE A 223 2.95 11.02 -0.33
CA ILE A 223 4.00 12.05 -0.14
C ILE A 223 4.82 12.36 -1.41
N GLY A 224 4.47 11.78 -2.55
CA GLY A 224 5.28 11.72 -3.76
C GLY A 224 6.37 10.64 -3.69
N GLN A 225 7.10 10.47 -4.79
CA GLN A 225 8.19 9.50 -4.90
C GLN A 225 9.49 10.18 -4.46
N LEU A 226 9.84 10.01 -3.19
CA LEU A 226 10.98 10.72 -2.57
C LEU A 226 12.33 9.99 -2.71
N ASP A 227 12.39 8.93 -3.51
CA ASP A 227 13.66 8.31 -3.87
C ASP A 227 14.41 9.13 -4.94
N ASP A 228 15.63 8.69 -5.24
CA ASP A 228 16.55 9.36 -6.16
C ASP A 228 16.03 9.45 -7.62
N LEU A 229 15.06 8.61 -7.98
CA LEU A 229 14.46 8.56 -9.31
C LEU A 229 13.24 9.48 -9.45
N GLY A 230 12.69 9.96 -8.33
CA GLY A 230 11.61 10.96 -8.29
C GLY A 230 12.05 12.29 -7.67
N PHE A 231 11.21 12.84 -6.79
CA PHE A 231 11.40 14.11 -6.09
C PHE A 231 12.62 14.12 -5.15
N GLY A 232 13.07 12.97 -4.65
CA GLY A 232 14.29 12.90 -3.85
C GLY A 232 15.51 13.35 -4.64
N GLY A 233 15.69 12.80 -5.84
CA GLY A 233 16.76 13.24 -6.73
C GLY A 233 16.56 14.66 -7.24
N LEU A 234 15.31 15.06 -7.55
CA LEU A 234 14.98 16.42 -7.97
C LEU A 234 15.49 17.48 -6.98
N THR A 235 15.27 17.24 -5.69
CA THR A 235 15.54 18.20 -4.62
C THR A 235 16.97 18.09 -4.07
N LYS A 236 17.55 16.89 -4.03
CA LYS A 236 18.89 16.66 -3.48
C LYS A 236 20.02 16.88 -4.49
N TYR A 237 19.83 16.54 -5.77
CA TYR A 237 20.97 16.43 -6.70
C TYR A 237 21.73 17.74 -6.95
N PRO A 238 21.06 18.89 -7.19
CA PRO A 238 21.77 20.14 -7.44
C PRO A 238 22.70 20.57 -6.30
N SER A 239 22.28 20.37 -5.04
CA SER A 239 23.06 20.78 -3.86
C SER A 239 24.29 19.89 -3.60
N ILE A 240 24.32 18.68 -4.14
CA ILE A 240 25.45 17.74 -4.03
C ILE A 240 26.26 17.63 -5.34
N GLY A 241 26.08 18.57 -6.27
CA GLY A 241 26.83 18.61 -7.53
C GLY A 241 26.40 17.59 -8.58
N LYS A 242 25.24 16.96 -8.42
CA LYS A 242 24.60 16.11 -9.43
C LYS A 242 23.59 16.93 -10.25
N ARG A 243 23.26 16.45 -11.45
CA ARG A 243 22.25 17.09 -12.31
C ARG A 243 20.90 16.44 -12.09
N THR A 244 19.86 17.26 -11.95
CA THR A 244 18.47 16.81 -12.07
C THR A 244 18.24 16.18 -13.44
N THR A 245 17.47 15.10 -13.49
CA THR A 245 17.09 14.42 -14.74
C THR A 245 15.71 14.89 -15.21
N SER A 246 15.43 14.72 -16.51
CA SER A 246 14.13 15.02 -17.12
C SER A 246 12.97 14.18 -16.55
N LYS A 247 13.26 13.06 -15.88
CA LYS A 247 12.25 12.11 -15.39
C LYS A 247 11.88 12.31 -13.92
N GLN A 248 12.76 12.93 -13.12
CA GLN A 248 12.55 13.07 -11.68
C GLN A 248 11.31 13.89 -11.31
N MET A 249 11.01 14.95 -12.07
CA MET A 249 9.80 15.74 -11.88
C MET A 249 8.53 14.95 -12.24
N PRO A 250 8.36 14.46 -13.50
CA PRO A 250 7.13 13.75 -13.86
C PRO A 250 6.93 12.46 -13.06
N LEU A 251 7.98 11.66 -12.80
CA LEU A 251 7.84 10.41 -12.05
C LEU A 251 7.71 10.62 -10.53
N GLY A 252 7.91 11.85 -10.04
CA GLY A 252 7.82 12.21 -8.63
C GLY A 252 6.40 12.43 -8.11
N TYR A 253 5.42 12.60 -9.00
CA TYR A 253 4.06 12.96 -8.64
C TYR A 253 3.29 11.83 -7.94
N ALA A 254 2.52 12.21 -6.92
CA ALA A 254 1.79 11.28 -6.07
C ALA A 254 0.74 10.42 -6.79
N GLN A 255 0.15 10.93 -7.88
CA GLN A 255 -0.82 10.20 -8.69
C GLN A 255 -0.20 9.26 -9.75
N MET A 256 1.13 9.25 -9.91
CA MET A 256 1.80 8.39 -10.89
C MET A 256 1.45 6.89 -10.77
N PRO A 257 1.09 6.33 -9.60
CA PRO A 257 0.53 4.98 -9.55
C PRO A 257 -0.69 4.79 -10.47
N ALA A 258 -1.66 5.71 -10.47
CA ALA A 258 -2.81 5.64 -11.37
C ALA A 258 -2.40 5.87 -12.83
N ASP A 259 -1.52 6.84 -13.08
CA ASP A 259 -1.09 7.18 -14.43
C ASP A 259 -0.36 6.01 -15.11
N PHE A 260 0.52 5.32 -14.38
CA PHE A 260 1.25 4.14 -14.89
C PHE A 260 0.33 2.95 -15.16
N ILE A 261 -0.71 2.77 -14.35
CA ILE A 261 -1.72 1.73 -14.57
C ILE A 261 -2.49 2.01 -15.87
N ASN A 262 -2.98 3.24 -16.05
CA ASN A 262 -3.68 3.60 -17.28
C ASN A 262 -2.78 3.47 -18.50
N ALA A 263 -1.58 4.06 -18.45
CA ALA A 263 -0.70 4.17 -19.60
C ALA A 263 -0.06 2.83 -20.00
N TYR A 264 0.30 1.98 -19.05
CA TYR A 264 1.17 0.83 -19.31
C TYR A 264 0.60 -0.53 -18.87
N ILE A 265 -0.56 -0.58 -18.22
CA ILE A 265 -1.20 -1.84 -17.84
C ILE A 265 -2.52 -2.02 -18.57
N LEU A 266 -3.47 -1.11 -18.32
CA LEU A 266 -4.84 -1.22 -18.82
C LEU A 266 -5.00 -0.66 -20.23
N GLY A 267 -4.16 0.30 -20.61
CA GLY A 267 -4.34 1.12 -21.82
C GLY A 267 -5.61 1.97 -21.75
N SER A 268 -6.11 2.29 -20.55
CA SER A 268 -7.44 2.85 -20.32
C SER A 268 -7.52 4.35 -20.61
N VAL A 269 -8.60 4.74 -21.32
CA VAL A 269 -9.03 6.14 -21.52
C VAL A 269 -10.13 6.58 -20.53
N GLY A 270 -10.44 5.74 -19.56
CA GLY A 270 -11.47 5.98 -18.55
C GLY A 270 -11.09 7.06 -17.53
N VAL A 271 -11.89 7.17 -16.48
CA VAL A 271 -11.64 8.17 -15.42
C VAL A 271 -10.37 7.82 -14.64
N THR A 272 -9.60 8.83 -14.26
CA THR A 272 -8.43 8.63 -13.40
C THR A 272 -8.24 9.74 -12.38
N GLY A 273 -7.57 9.41 -11.28
CA GLY A 273 -7.09 10.38 -10.32
C GLY A 273 -6.49 9.72 -9.08
N GLY A 274 -5.88 10.55 -8.23
CA GLY A 274 -5.41 10.15 -6.91
C GLY A 274 -5.94 11.13 -5.87
N ALA A 275 -6.67 10.64 -4.89
CA ALA A 275 -6.98 11.41 -3.69
C ALA A 275 -5.79 11.38 -2.74
N LEU A 276 -5.63 12.42 -1.92
CA LEU A 276 -4.60 12.49 -0.88
C LEU A 276 -5.29 12.78 0.45
N GLY A 277 -5.22 11.81 1.36
CA GLY A 277 -5.79 11.86 2.71
C GLY A 277 -4.75 11.51 3.78
N ALA A 278 -3.48 11.87 3.55
CA ALA A 278 -2.34 11.41 4.34
C ALA A 278 -2.35 9.88 4.49
N CYS A 279 -2.29 9.35 5.71
CA CYS A 279 -2.34 7.91 6.00
C CYS A 279 -3.70 7.24 5.71
N ALA A 280 -4.75 8.01 5.42
CA ALA A 280 -6.07 7.51 5.02
C ALA A 280 -6.28 7.48 3.48
N THR A 281 -5.24 7.81 2.70
CA THR A 281 -5.30 7.98 1.24
C THR A 281 -6.00 6.84 0.49
N PHE A 282 -5.66 5.57 0.76
CA PHE A 282 -6.31 4.44 0.09
C PHE A 282 -7.83 4.45 0.26
N LEU A 283 -8.35 4.76 1.46
CA LEU A 283 -9.80 4.81 1.68
C LEU A 283 -10.45 6.00 0.97
N TYR A 284 -9.72 7.09 0.71
CA TYR A 284 -10.23 8.19 -0.11
C TYR A 284 -10.33 7.77 -1.59
N ASN A 285 -9.34 7.02 -2.11
CA ASN A 285 -9.42 6.43 -3.44
C ASN A 285 -10.59 5.43 -3.54
N LEU A 286 -10.77 4.59 -2.51
CA LEU A 286 -11.87 3.63 -2.43
C LEU A 286 -13.23 4.33 -2.40
N ARG A 287 -13.34 5.44 -1.67
CA ARG A 287 -14.55 6.29 -1.66
C ARG A 287 -14.91 6.78 -3.05
N ASN A 288 -13.94 7.25 -3.84
CA ASN A 288 -14.19 7.70 -5.21
C ASN A 288 -14.69 6.55 -6.08
N ALA A 289 -14.06 5.37 -6.00
CA ALA A 289 -14.48 4.18 -6.72
C ALA A 289 -15.92 3.75 -6.37
N VAL A 290 -16.24 3.67 -5.08
CA VAL A 290 -17.56 3.29 -4.56
C VAL A 290 -18.63 4.28 -5.01
N ASN A 291 -18.37 5.59 -4.92
CA ASN A 291 -19.32 6.62 -5.35
C ASN A 291 -19.61 6.57 -6.85
N ASP A 292 -18.59 6.29 -7.65
CA ASP A 292 -18.71 6.20 -9.11
C ASP A 292 -19.49 4.98 -9.57
N ILE A 293 -19.23 3.81 -8.96
CA ILE A 293 -19.98 2.59 -9.26
C ILE A 293 -21.44 2.74 -8.83
N ARG A 294 -21.69 3.24 -7.62
CA ARG A 294 -23.05 3.43 -7.09
C ARG A 294 -23.88 4.40 -7.93
N ALA A 295 -23.26 5.45 -8.44
CA ALA A 295 -23.88 6.41 -9.33
C ALA A 295 -24.07 5.91 -10.78
N GLY A 296 -23.63 4.68 -11.09
CA GLY A 296 -23.72 4.12 -12.45
C GLY A 296 -22.76 4.75 -13.45
N ARG A 297 -21.85 5.63 -13.00
CA ARG A 297 -20.87 6.30 -13.87
C ARG A 297 -19.85 5.29 -14.39
N ARG A 298 -19.41 4.37 -13.52
CA ARG A 298 -18.35 3.39 -13.82
C ARG A 298 -18.84 1.98 -13.47
N LYS A 299 -18.38 0.98 -14.21
CA LYS A 299 -18.69 -0.44 -13.94
C LYS A 299 -17.47 -1.24 -13.50
N VAL A 300 -16.26 -0.79 -13.83
CA VAL A 300 -15.00 -1.44 -13.43
C VAL A 300 -14.06 -0.38 -12.90
N VAL A 301 -13.58 -0.54 -11.68
CA VAL A 301 -12.64 0.42 -11.08
C VAL A 301 -11.49 -0.31 -10.40
N LEU A 302 -10.26 -0.05 -10.83
CA LEU A 302 -9.07 -0.49 -10.11
C LEU A 302 -8.69 0.59 -9.09
N VAL A 303 -8.81 0.27 -7.81
CA VAL A 303 -8.44 1.16 -6.71
C VAL A 303 -7.11 0.70 -6.10
N GLY A 304 -6.25 1.64 -5.70
CA GLY A 304 -5.00 1.26 -5.08
C GLY A 304 -4.27 2.34 -4.30
N GLY A 305 -3.13 1.90 -3.76
CA GLY A 305 -2.10 2.73 -3.16
C GLY A 305 -0.75 2.06 -3.29
N SER A 306 0.30 2.85 -3.41
CA SER A 306 1.67 2.37 -3.32
C SER A 306 2.46 3.39 -2.52
N ASP A 307 3.23 2.99 -1.51
CA ASP A 307 4.16 3.89 -0.79
C ASP A 307 5.47 3.12 -0.57
N ALA A 308 6.61 3.75 -0.88
CA ALA A 308 7.94 3.19 -0.68
C ALA A 308 8.83 4.13 0.17
N PRO A 309 8.47 4.40 1.43
CA PRO A 309 9.07 5.46 2.22
C PRO A 309 10.23 5.00 3.12
N VAL A 310 10.68 3.75 2.99
CA VAL A 310 11.82 3.21 3.76
C VAL A 310 13.13 3.75 3.17
N ILE A 311 13.30 5.06 3.29
CA ILE A 311 14.49 5.81 2.87
C ILE A 311 14.87 6.78 3.98
N GLN A 312 16.17 7.05 4.11
CA GLN A 312 16.75 7.78 5.24
C GLN A 312 16.11 9.17 5.47
N GLU A 313 15.77 9.91 4.40
CA GLU A 313 15.24 11.26 4.52
C GLU A 313 13.80 11.28 5.06
N VAL A 314 12.99 10.32 4.63
CA VAL A 314 11.59 10.22 5.07
C VAL A 314 11.53 9.76 6.52
N ILE A 315 12.37 8.79 6.89
CA ILE A 315 12.51 8.33 8.27
C ILE A 315 12.95 9.48 9.17
N GLU A 316 13.98 10.26 8.78
CA GLU A 316 14.43 11.42 9.54
C GLU A 316 13.33 12.48 9.70
N GLY A 317 12.52 12.69 8.65
CA GLY A 317 11.38 13.60 8.69
C GLY A 317 10.34 13.22 9.75
N PHE A 318 9.86 11.97 9.73
CA PHE A 318 8.90 11.48 10.73
C PHE A 318 9.51 11.34 12.14
N ARG A 319 10.79 10.96 12.24
CA ARG A 319 11.54 10.93 13.49
C ARG A 319 11.57 12.31 14.14
N SER A 320 11.85 13.35 13.36
CA SER A 320 11.90 14.74 13.85
C SER A 320 10.55 15.24 14.40
N MET A 321 9.44 14.62 13.99
CA MET A 321 8.11 14.88 14.54
C MET A 321 7.83 14.13 15.85
N GLY A 322 8.73 13.23 16.28
CA GLY A 322 8.49 12.29 17.39
C GLY A 322 7.43 11.23 17.04
N ALA A 323 7.28 10.88 15.76
CA ALA A 323 6.20 9.99 15.32
C ALA A 323 6.62 8.51 15.23
N LEU A 324 7.91 8.23 15.07
CA LEU A 324 8.46 6.88 14.89
C LEU A 324 8.94 6.27 16.20
N ALA A 325 8.90 4.93 16.28
CA ALA A 325 9.55 4.20 17.36
C ALA A 325 11.08 4.27 17.20
N GLU A 326 11.76 5.05 18.04
CA GLU A 326 13.23 5.10 18.11
C GLU A 326 13.76 3.97 19.00
N ASP A 327 14.98 3.52 18.70
CA ASP A 327 15.62 2.41 19.40
C ASP A 327 15.75 2.70 20.91
N LYS A 328 16.10 3.94 21.27
CA LYS A 328 16.20 4.38 22.67
C LYS A 328 14.88 4.21 23.44
N ASP A 329 13.75 4.43 22.77
CA ASP A 329 12.43 4.40 23.39
C ASP A 329 11.93 2.96 23.49
N LEU A 330 12.28 2.10 22.53
CA LEU A 330 12.06 0.65 22.63
C LEU A 330 12.88 0.04 23.79
N LEU A 331 14.15 0.41 23.92
CA LEU A 331 14.99 0.00 25.05
C LEU A 331 14.39 0.43 26.40
N ALA A 332 13.91 1.67 26.49
CA ALA A 332 13.28 2.20 27.70
C ALA A 332 11.95 1.50 28.02
N LEU A 333 11.13 1.18 27.02
CA LEU A 333 9.85 0.49 27.19
C LEU A 333 10.02 -0.90 27.81
N ASP A 334 11.06 -1.63 27.42
CA ASP A 334 11.30 -3.02 27.84
C ASP A 334 12.40 -3.17 28.90
N ASN A 335 12.97 -2.05 29.36
CA ASN A 335 14.11 -2.03 30.29
C ASN A 335 15.29 -2.88 29.80
N LEU A 336 15.65 -2.71 28.52
CA LEU A 336 16.74 -3.42 27.85
C LEU A 336 17.98 -2.54 27.73
N SER A 337 19.16 -3.16 27.70
CA SER A 337 20.43 -2.48 27.40
C SER A 337 20.77 -2.45 25.91
N GLU A 338 20.25 -3.41 25.15
CA GLU A 338 20.44 -3.55 23.70
C GLU A 338 19.21 -4.20 23.05
N LEU A 339 18.98 -3.93 21.75
CA LEU A 339 17.89 -4.51 20.98
C LEU A 339 18.38 -5.72 20.18
N SER A 340 17.72 -6.86 20.38
CA SER A 340 17.91 -8.05 19.55
C SER A 340 17.12 -7.98 18.24
N ALA A 341 17.35 -8.94 17.34
CA ALA A 341 16.57 -9.07 16.12
C ALA A 341 15.07 -9.33 16.39
N ASP A 342 14.71 -9.93 17.52
CA ASP A 342 13.32 -10.20 17.88
C ASP A 342 12.63 -8.99 18.49
N ASP A 343 13.37 -8.09 19.13
CA ASP A 343 12.83 -6.84 19.68
C ASP A 343 12.41 -5.89 18.54
N TYR A 344 13.22 -5.78 17.49
CA TYR A 344 12.85 -5.03 16.29
C TYR A 344 11.57 -5.55 15.62
N ARG A 345 11.33 -6.87 15.63
CA ARG A 345 10.09 -7.46 15.10
C ARG A 345 8.84 -7.04 15.87
N LYS A 346 9.02 -6.61 17.12
CA LYS A 346 7.95 -6.15 18.03
C LYS A 346 7.91 -4.63 18.16
N ALA A 347 8.58 -3.87 17.29
CA ALA A 347 8.64 -2.41 17.38
C ALA A 347 7.25 -1.74 17.25
N CYS A 348 6.31 -2.36 16.53
CA CYS A 348 4.95 -1.85 16.38
C CYS A 348 4.00 -2.60 17.33
N ARG A 349 3.47 -1.92 18.36
CA ARG A 349 2.59 -2.46 19.42
C ARG A 349 1.27 -1.67 19.51
N PRO A 350 0.35 -1.81 18.54
CA PRO A 350 -0.96 -1.18 18.60
C PRO A 350 -1.68 -1.49 19.93
N PHE A 351 -2.28 -0.50 20.57
CA PHE A 351 -2.98 -0.63 21.88
C PHE A 351 -2.15 -1.12 23.08
N GLY A 352 -0.89 -1.51 22.87
CA GLY A 352 0.07 -1.85 23.91
C GLY A 352 0.84 -0.66 24.49
N ASN A 353 1.79 -0.97 25.36
CA ASN A 353 2.87 -0.06 25.72
C ASN A 353 3.75 0.18 24.48
N ASN A 354 3.76 1.41 23.96
CA ASN A 354 4.35 1.76 22.67
C ASN A 354 4.94 3.18 22.69
N CYS A 355 5.78 3.49 21.69
CA CYS A 355 6.53 4.75 21.62
C CYS A 355 6.44 5.46 20.24
N GLY A 356 5.79 4.87 19.25
CA GLY A 356 5.77 5.41 17.90
C GLY A 356 5.37 4.38 16.86
N PHE A 357 5.03 4.83 15.65
CA PHE A 357 4.73 3.91 14.56
C PHE A 357 6.03 3.38 13.92
N THR A 358 5.97 2.17 13.37
CA THR A 358 7.04 1.63 12.53
C THR A 358 6.73 1.90 11.08
N ILE A 359 7.61 2.61 10.36
CA ILE A 359 7.42 2.92 8.94
C ILE A 359 7.41 1.64 8.10
N ALA A 360 6.68 1.62 6.99
CA ALA A 360 6.70 0.50 6.07
C ALA A 360 6.51 0.90 4.61
N GLU A 361 6.84 -0.01 3.70
CA GLU A 361 6.51 0.06 2.29
C GLU A 361 5.46 -1.00 1.91
N SER A 362 4.52 -0.64 1.05
CA SER A 362 3.51 -1.57 0.53
C SER A 362 2.94 -1.05 -0.78
N SER A 363 2.37 -1.95 -1.58
CA SER A 363 1.58 -1.60 -2.77
C SER A 363 0.40 -2.54 -2.87
N GLN A 364 -0.81 -2.00 -2.81
CA GLN A 364 -2.05 -2.77 -2.71
C GLN A 364 -3.07 -2.26 -3.72
N PHE A 365 -3.68 -3.18 -4.46
CA PHE A 365 -4.71 -2.91 -5.44
C PHE A 365 -5.89 -3.85 -5.29
N THR A 366 -7.07 -3.34 -5.59
CA THR A 366 -8.34 -4.05 -5.53
C THR A 366 -9.15 -3.70 -6.76
N LEU A 367 -9.62 -4.69 -7.50
CA LEU A 367 -10.53 -4.49 -8.63
C LEU A 367 -11.98 -4.56 -8.12
N LEU A 368 -12.72 -3.48 -8.32
CA LEU A 368 -14.15 -3.41 -8.06
C LEU A 368 -14.93 -3.52 -9.37
N MET A 369 -16.03 -4.26 -9.33
CA MET A 369 -17.04 -4.25 -10.40
C MET A 369 -18.40 -3.82 -9.85
N SER A 370 -19.27 -3.31 -10.71
CA SER A 370 -20.71 -3.32 -10.43
C SER A 370 -21.21 -4.77 -10.35
N ASP A 371 -22.22 -5.00 -9.51
CA ASP A 371 -22.71 -6.35 -9.24
C ASP A 371 -23.29 -7.05 -10.47
N ASP A 372 -23.92 -6.29 -11.38
CA ASP A 372 -24.42 -6.81 -12.66
C ASP A 372 -23.28 -7.34 -13.55
N LEU A 373 -22.19 -6.59 -13.69
CA LEU A 373 -21.04 -6.95 -14.51
C LEU A 373 -20.27 -8.13 -13.91
N ALA A 374 -20.12 -8.18 -12.58
CA ALA A 374 -19.48 -9.32 -11.92
C ALA A 374 -20.24 -10.64 -12.20
N LEU A 375 -21.57 -10.61 -12.14
CA LEU A 375 -22.42 -11.75 -12.50
C LEU A 375 -22.32 -12.09 -13.99
N GLU A 376 -22.34 -11.08 -14.86
CA GLU A 376 -22.21 -11.24 -16.30
C GLU A 376 -20.91 -11.97 -16.68
N LEU A 377 -19.80 -11.59 -16.05
CA LEU A 377 -18.47 -12.11 -16.38
C LEU A 377 -18.10 -13.38 -15.62
N GLY A 378 -18.87 -13.76 -14.58
CA GLY A 378 -18.52 -14.89 -13.73
C GLY A 378 -17.35 -14.59 -12.80
N ALA A 379 -17.19 -13.34 -12.36
CA ALA A 379 -16.07 -12.94 -11.52
C ALA A 379 -16.27 -13.43 -10.07
N ASP A 380 -15.22 -13.94 -9.42
CA ASP A 380 -15.32 -14.34 -8.01
C ASP A 380 -15.64 -13.14 -7.12
N ILE A 381 -16.21 -13.40 -5.94
CA ILE A 381 -16.67 -12.35 -5.02
C ILE A 381 -15.96 -12.54 -3.68
N TYR A 382 -14.99 -11.66 -3.41
CA TYR A 382 -14.26 -11.63 -2.13
C TYR A 382 -14.94 -10.77 -1.07
N GLY A 383 -15.99 -10.03 -1.44
CA GLY A 383 -16.77 -9.17 -0.56
C GLY A 383 -17.37 -7.99 -1.32
N ALA A 384 -17.94 -7.03 -0.60
CA ALA A 384 -18.46 -5.79 -1.18
C ALA A 384 -18.16 -4.58 -0.30
N VAL A 385 -18.06 -3.40 -0.91
CA VAL A 385 -17.83 -2.13 -0.22
C VAL A 385 -19.03 -1.21 -0.48
N PRO A 386 -20.08 -1.24 0.37
CA PRO A 386 -21.28 -0.44 0.15
C PRO A 386 -21.04 1.07 0.32
N GLU A 387 -20.11 1.48 1.18
CA GLU A 387 -19.86 2.89 1.47
C GLU A 387 -18.48 3.12 2.12
N VAL A 388 -17.93 4.31 1.88
CA VAL A 388 -16.77 4.84 2.61
C VAL A 388 -17.06 6.26 3.08
N PHE A 389 -16.99 6.46 4.40
CA PHE A 389 -17.17 7.78 5.00
C PHE A 389 -15.83 8.45 5.23
N ALA A 390 -15.73 9.73 4.87
CA ALA A 390 -14.54 10.55 5.11
C ALA A 390 -14.94 11.91 5.69
N ASN A 391 -14.29 12.32 6.79
CA ASN A 391 -14.62 13.55 7.51
C ASN A 391 -13.37 14.23 8.09
N ALA A 392 -13.38 15.56 8.05
CA ALA A 392 -12.37 16.41 8.67
C ALA A 392 -12.59 16.57 10.19
N ASP A 393 -11.60 17.11 10.89
CA ASP A 393 -11.68 17.37 12.34
C ASP A 393 -12.27 18.73 12.73
N GLY A 394 -12.43 19.67 11.78
CA GLY A 394 -12.75 21.08 12.09
C GLY A 394 -11.51 21.89 12.50
N HIS A 395 -11.66 22.88 13.39
CA HIS A 395 -10.55 23.71 13.87
C HIS A 395 -9.53 22.88 14.70
N LYS A 396 -8.23 23.09 14.46
CA LYS A 396 -7.13 22.31 15.09
C LYS A 396 -6.06 23.22 15.69
N LYS A 397 -5.42 22.76 16.77
CA LYS A 397 -4.18 23.37 17.29
C LYS A 397 -2.97 22.94 16.46
N SER A 398 -2.60 21.66 16.54
CA SER A 398 -1.56 21.05 15.73
C SER A 398 -2.17 20.34 14.52
N ILE A 399 -1.49 20.45 13.36
CA ILE A 399 -1.92 19.80 12.11
C ILE A 399 -1.83 18.27 12.19
N SER A 400 -0.93 17.72 13.00
CA SER A 400 -0.68 16.28 13.14
C SER A 400 -1.46 15.63 14.28
N ALA A 401 -2.05 16.40 15.20
CA ALA A 401 -2.81 15.86 16.31
C ALA A 401 -4.12 15.20 15.81
N PRO A 402 -4.60 14.09 16.42
CA PRO A 402 -5.90 13.52 16.11
C PRO A 402 -7.06 14.45 16.50
N GLY A 403 -8.24 14.24 15.93
CA GLY A 403 -9.44 15.02 16.23
C GLY A 403 -10.74 14.24 16.06
N ILE A 404 -11.85 14.98 15.95
CA ILE A 404 -13.21 14.43 16.10
C ILE A 404 -13.79 13.79 14.82
N GLY A 405 -13.16 13.96 13.65
CA GLY A 405 -13.73 13.49 12.40
C GLY A 405 -13.96 11.97 12.37
N ASN A 406 -13.14 11.20 13.09
CA ASN A 406 -13.27 9.75 13.16
C ASN A 406 -14.53 9.26 13.89
N TYR A 407 -15.11 10.05 14.80
CA TYR A 407 -16.39 9.71 15.44
C TYR A 407 -17.52 9.68 14.41
N ILE A 408 -17.46 10.60 13.43
CA ILE A 408 -18.45 10.69 12.35
C ILE A 408 -18.30 9.50 11.41
N THR A 409 -17.06 9.20 10.97
CA THR A 409 -16.83 8.12 10.00
C THR A 409 -17.16 6.75 10.59
N LEU A 410 -16.75 6.49 11.84
CA LEU A 410 -16.98 5.21 12.51
C LEU A 410 -18.46 5.04 12.88
N GLY A 411 -19.09 6.06 13.45
CA GLY A 411 -20.50 6.04 13.82
C GLY A 411 -21.43 5.84 12.61
N LYS A 412 -21.13 6.49 11.47
CA LYS A 412 -21.87 6.27 10.22
C LYS A 412 -21.67 4.86 9.65
N SER A 413 -20.46 4.30 9.78
CA SER A 413 -20.16 2.93 9.34
C SER A 413 -20.95 1.90 10.16
N ALA A 414 -20.96 2.04 11.49
CA ALA A 414 -21.75 1.19 12.38
C ALA A 414 -23.26 1.30 12.11
N ALA A 415 -23.77 2.53 11.95
CA ALA A 415 -25.16 2.77 11.58
C ALA A 415 -25.54 2.08 10.26
N LEU A 416 -24.67 2.14 9.24
CA LEU A 416 -24.92 1.51 7.95
C LEU A 416 -25.03 -0.01 8.08
N ILE A 417 -24.10 -0.66 8.80
CA ILE A 417 -24.15 -2.12 9.03
C ILE A 417 -25.45 -2.49 9.75
N SER A 418 -25.78 -1.81 10.85
CA SER A 418 -27.03 -2.06 11.59
C SER A 418 -28.28 -1.91 10.72
N ARG A 419 -28.33 -0.90 9.84
CA ARG A 419 -29.46 -0.67 8.93
C ARG A 419 -29.53 -1.70 7.79
N MET A 420 -28.39 -2.18 7.30
CA MET A 420 -28.33 -3.12 6.19
C MET A 420 -28.54 -4.57 6.62
N LEU A 421 -27.93 -4.97 7.74
CA LEU A 421 -27.80 -6.36 8.17
C LEU A 421 -28.45 -6.64 9.54
N GLY A 422 -28.95 -5.62 10.23
CA GLY A 422 -29.56 -5.74 11.56
C GLY A 422 -28.58 -5.53 12.70
N GLU A 423 -29.13 -5.34 13.91
CA GLU A 423 -28.35 -5.09 15.13
C GLU A 423 -27.48 -6.29 15.52
N GLU A 424 -28.00 -7.52 15.36
CA GLU A 424 -27.24 -8.74 15.66
C GLU A 424 -25.96 -8.83 14.83
N SER A 425 -26.04 -8.50 13.53
CA SER A 425 -24.87 -8.53 12.65
C SER A 425 -23.80 -7.54 13.10
N LEU A 426 -24.19 -6.31 13.49
CA LEU A 426 -23.26 -5.33 14.05
C LEU A 426 -22.70 -5.79 15.41
N GLN A 427 -23.55 -6.24 16.33
CA GLN A 427 -23.18 -6.50 17.71
C GLN A 427 -22.37 -7.79 17.90
N GLN A 428 -22.63 -8.82 17.12
CA GLN A 428 -22.07 -10.16 17.34
C GLN A 428 -21.21 -10.65 16.17
N ARG A 429 -21.42 -10.11 14.96
CA ARG A 429 -20.83 -10.62 13.71
C ARG A 429 -20.11 -9.53 12.92
N SER A 430 -19.59 -8.51 13.62
CA SER A 430 -18.72 -7.50 13.03
C SER A 430 -17.47 -7.30 13.86
N PHE A 431 -16.40 -6.87 13.21
CA PHE A 431 -15.17 -6.46 13.87
C PHE A 431 -14.63 -5.16 13.29
N VAL A 432 -13.80 -4.46 14.06
CA VAL A 432 -13.12 -3.25 13.63
C VAL A 432 -11.67 -3.59 13.31
N GLN A 433 -11.27 -3.29 12.09
CA GLN A 433 -9.86 -3.26 11.73
C GLN A 433 -9.32 -1.87 11.99
N ALA A 434 -8.73 -1.69 13.18
CA ALA A 434 -8.28 -0.40 13.67
C ALA A 434 -7.14 0.18 12.83
N HIS A 435 -7.00 1.50 12.89
CA HIS A 435 -5.86 2.21 12.36
C HIS A 435 -4.59 1.79 13.12
N GLY A 436 -4.64 1.71 14.45
CA GLY A 436 -3.69 0.98 15.28
C GLY A 436 -2.22 1.30 15.00
N THR A 437 -1.81 2.56 15.11
CA THR A 437 -0.48 3.01 14.67
C THR A 437 0.65 2.83 15.68
N SER A 438 0.43 2.16 16.81
CA SER A 438 1.49 2.02 17.83
C SER A 438 1.99 3.36 18.41
N THR A 439 1.14 4.39 18.45
CA THR A 439 1.48 5.66 19.10
C THR A 439 0.64 5.85 20.39
N PRO A 440 1.20 6.48 21.45
CA PRO A 440 0.47 6.68 22.71
C PRO A 440 -0.82 7.46 22.52
N GLN A 441 -0.79 8.50 21.68
CA GLN A 441 -1.99 9.29 21.41
C GLN A 441 -3.04 8.52 20.60
N ASN A 442 -2.63 7.66 19.65
CA ASN A 442 -3.58 6.84 18.90
C ASN A 442 -4.25 5.78 19.77
N ARG A 443 -3.53 5.05 20.63
CA ARG A 443 -4.14 3.98 21.44
C ARG A 443 -5.26 4.51 22.34
N VAL A 444 -5.08 5.69 22.93
CA VAL A 444 -6.11 6.34 23.76
C VAL A 444 -7.28 6.84 22.89
N THR A 445 -6.98 7.66 21.87
CA THR A 445 -8.04 8.31 21.08
C THR A 445 -8.84 7.35 20.20
N GLU A 446 -8.18 6.33 19.63
CA GLU A 446 -8.85 5.33 18.80
C GLU A 446 -9.67 4.34 19.63
N SER A 447 -9.13 3.86 20.75
CA SER A 447 -9.93 3.00 21.63
C SER A 447 -11.15 3.75 22.14
N HIS A 448 -11.02 5.04 22.50
CA HIS A 448 -12.15 5.86 22.91
C HIS A 448 -13.25 5.94 21.84
N VAL A 449 -12.93 6.31 20.60
CA VAL A 449 -13.97 6.44 19.55
C VAL A 449 -14.63 5.10 19.22
N ILE A 450 -13.88 3.99 19.21
CA ILE A 450 -14.46 2.66 18.99
C ILE A 450 -15.35 2.29 20.17
N ASN A 451 -14.90 2.51 21.41
CA ASN A 451 -15.64 2.18 22.62
C ASN A 451 -16.94 2.97 22.78
N GLU A 452 -16.91 4.28 22.51
CA GLU A 452 -18.12 5.10 22.57
C GLU A 452 -19.09 4.78 21.43
N THR A 453 -18.58 4.42 20.25
CA THR A 453 -19.43 3.89 19.17
C THR A 453 -20.05 2.55 19.59
N ALA A 454 -19.27 1.64 20.18
CA ALA A 454 -19.75 0.35 20.68
C ALA A 454 -20.92 0.55 21.66
N LYS A 455 -20.74 1.43 22.66
CA LYS A 455 -21.80 1.78 23.62
C LYS A 455 -23.05 2.33 22.95
N ALA A 456 -22.89 3.26 22.01
CA ALA A 456 -24.02 3.89 21.32
C ALA A 456 -24.87 2.88 20.52
N PHE A 457 -24.27 1.78 20.04
CA PHE A 457 -24.94 0.73 19.28
C PHE A 457 -25.20 -0.56 20.09
N GLY A 458 -25.00 -0.53 21.40
CA GLY A 458 -25.24 -1.70 22.28
C GLY A 458 -24.28 -2.87 22.07
N VAL A 459 -23.11 -2.64 21.45
CA VAL A 459 -22.06 -3.65 21.30
C VAL A 459 -21.30 -3.75 22.61
N THR A 460 -21.27 -4.93 23.25
CA THR A 460 -20.65 -5.12 24.57
C THR A 460 -19.25 -5.72 24.52
N ASN A 461 -18.86 -6.32 23.38
CA ASN A 461 -17.57 -7.01 23.23
C ASN A 461 -17.07 -6.91 21.77
N TRP A 462 -16.90 -5.69 21.26
CA TRP A 462 -16.57 -5.49 19.85
C TRP A 462 -15.14 -5.91 19.56
N THR A 463 -14.94 -6.88 18.66
CA THR A 463 -13.60 -7.35 18.29
C THR A 463 -12.83 -6.25 17.57
N VAL A 464 -11.62 -5.96 18.04
CA VAL A 464 -10.70 -4.98 17.44
C VAL A 464 -9.38 -5.65 17.05
N ALA A 465 -9.04 -5.57 15.77
CA ALA A 465 -7.79 -6.07 15.22
C ALA A 465 -6.90 -4.92 14.72
N ALA A 466 -5.58 -5.13 14.65
CA ALA A 466 -4.64 -4.11 14.22
C ALA A 466 -3.43 -4.71 13.49
N LEU A 467 -3.52 -4.80 12.16
CA LEU A 467 -2.54 -5.53 11.35
C LEU A 467 -1.17 -4.84 11.25
N LYS A 468 -1.06 -3.57 11.62
CA LYS A 468 0.21 -2.83 11.60
C LYS A 468 1.26 -3.44 12.53
N CYS A 469 0.88 -4.25 13.52
CA CYS A 469 1.86 -4.99 14.32
C CYS A 469 2.70 -5.97 13.50
N TYR A 470 2.19 -6.46 12.38
CA TYR A 470 2.91 -7.38 11.50
C TYR A 470 3.72 -6.66 10.42
N ILE A 471 3.10 -5.65 9.79
CA ILE A 471 3.60 -5.07 8.54
C ILE A 471 4.02 -3.61 8.65
N GLY A 472 3.88 -2.99 9.82
CA GLY A 472 4.16 -1.57 10.03
C GLY A 472 3.12 -0.66 9.37
N HIS A 473 3.50 0.59 9.14
CA HIS A 473 2.64 1.62 8.59
C HIS A 473 3.12 2.06 7.20
N SER A 474 2.44 1.57 6.16
CA SER A 474 2.68 1.87 4.74
C SER A 474 2.08 3.22 4.28
N GLN A 475 2.03 4.18 5.20
CA GLN A 475 1.48 5.53 4.97
C GLN A 475 0.13 5.53 4.23
N GLY A 476 0.06 6.07 3.01
CA GLY A 476 -1.17 6.19 2.22
C GLY A 476 -1.78 4.86 1.82
N THR A 477 -0.95 3.82 1.69
CA THR A 477 -1.34 2.46 1.30
C THR A 477 -1.94 1.65 2.46
N ALA A 478 -1.87 2.15 3.70
CA ALA A 478 -2.27 1.41 4.89
C ALA A 478 -3.73 0.92 4.88
N GLY A 479 -4.64 1.68 4.25
CA GLY A 479 -6.04 1.24 4.07
C GLY A 479 -6.19 0.02 3.15
N GLY A 480 -5.30 -0.13 2.17
CA GLY A 480 -5.28 -1.27 1.25
C GLY A 480 -4.72 -2.51 1.92
N ASP A 481 -3.70 -2.35 2.77
CA ASP A 481 -3.21 -3.45 3.61
C ASP A 481 -4.31 -3.96 4.55
N GLN A 482 -5.04 -3.04 5.19
CA GLN A 482 -6.19 -3.38 6.03
C GLN A 482 -7.26 -4.13 5.23
N LEU A 483 -7.65 -3.63 4.05
CA LEU A 483 -8.66 -4.26 3.20
C LEU A 483 -8.24 -5.68 2.80
N ASN A 484 -7.12 -5.81 2.08
CA ASN A 484 -6.73 -7.07 1.45
C ASN A 484 -6.45 -8.18 2.48
N LEU A 485 -5.85 -7.83 3.63
CA LEU A 485 -5.61 -8.80 4.70
C LEU A 485 -6.92 -9.17 5.43
N SER A 486 -7.85 -8.24 5.64
CA SER A 486 -9.15 -8.57 6.24
C SER A 486 -9.99 -9.53 5.39
N LEU A 487 -9.82 -9.55 4.05
CA LEU A 487 -10.48 -10.55 3.20
C LEU A 487 -10.08 -11.99 3.56
N GLY A 488 -8.85 -12.19 4.06
CA GLY A 488 -8.35 -13.49 4.48
C GLY A 488 -9.09 -14.07 5.69
N SER A 489 -9.68 -13.22 6.54
CA SER A 489 -10.47 -13.66 7.69
C SER A 489 -11.67 -14.50 7.29
N TRP A 490 -12.32 -14.17 6.17
CA TRP A 490 -13.44 -14.97 5.64
C TRP A 490 -13.01 -16.24 4.91
N LYS A 491 -11.77 -16.30 4.41
CA LYS A 491 -11.24 -17.50 3.78
C LYS A 491 -10.79 -18.54 4.81
N TYR A 492 -10.07 -18.10 5.85
CA TYR A 492 -9.42 -18.99 6.82
C TYR A 492 -10.08 -19.02 8.19
N GLY A 493 -11.06 -18.15 8.45
CA GLY A 493 -11.83 -18.17 9.70
C GLY A 493 -11.10 -17.65 10.93
N TYR A 494 -10.07 -16.83 10.75
CA TYR A 494 -9.32 -16.23 11.86
C TYR A 494 -9.33 -14.70 11.77
N ILE A 495 -9.30 -14.02 12.90
CA ILE A 495 -8.94 -12.60 12.99
C ILE A 495 -7.52 -12.54 13.57
N PRO A 496 -6.53 -11.97 12.86
CA PRO A 496 -5.17 -11.88 13.37
C PRO A 496 -5.09 -11.08 14.68
N GLY A 497 -4.40 -11.63 15.67
CA GLY A 497 -4.21 -10.98 16.97
C GLY A 497 -3.16 -9.88 16.93
N ILE A 498 -3.09 -9.09 18.00
CA ILE A 498 -2.06 -8.05 18.18
C ILE A 498 -0.84 -8.69 18.87
N VAL A 499 -0.13 -9.54 18.14
CA VAL A 499 0.87 -10.48 18.70
C VAL A 499 2.15 -9.83 19.25
N THR A 500 2.40 -8.56 18.92
CA THR A 500 3.64 -7.86 19.29
C THR A 500 3.59 -7.22 20.67
N THR A 501 2.41 -7.14 21.29
CA THR A 501 2.25 -6.57 22.62
C THR A 501 2.08 -7.66 23.68
N PRO A 502 2.90 -7.66 24.75
CA PRO A 502 2.73 -8.63 25.84
C PRO A 502 1.46 -8.36 26.64
N GLU A 503 1.10 -7.08 26.80
CA GLU A 503 -0.09 -6.61 27.49
C GLU A 503 -0.67 -5.37 26.79
N PHE A 504 -1.94 -5.09 27.02
CA PHE A 504 -2.58 -3.85 26.56
C PHE A 504 -2.34 -2.73 27.56
N ALA A 505 -2.14 -1.50 27.06
CA ALA A 505 -1.88 -0.35 27.93
C ALA A 505 -3.09 -0.02 28.79
N THR A 506 -2.85 0.46 30.01
CA THR A 506 -3.91 0.75 31.00
C THR A 506 -4.72 2.01 30.69
N ASP A 507 -4.25 2.85 29.77
CA ASP A 507 -4.87 4.12 29.38
C ASP A 507 -5.85 4.00 28.20
N ILE A 508 -6.07 2.79 27.67
CA ILE A 508 -7.05 2.57 26.61
C ILE A 508 -8.48 2.52 27.17
N HIS A 509 -9.44 2.92 26.34
CA HIS A 509 -10.87 2.78 26.65
C HIS A 509 -11.39 1.46 26.08
N ALA A 510 -11.53 0.44 26.92
CA ALA A 510 -11.87 -0.91 26.46
C ALA A 510 -13.10 -1.54 27.16
N SER A 511 -14.00 -0.74 27.75
CA SER A 511 -15.18 -1.26 28.48
C SER A 511 -16.11 -2.13 27.62
N ASN A 512 -16.10 -1.90 26.29
CA ASN A 512 -16.94 -2.59 25.31
C ASN A 512 -16.12 -3.24 24.18
N LEU A 513 -14.80 -3.40 24.37
CA LEU A 513 -13.88 -3.87 23.32
C LEU A 513 -13.28 -5.24 23.66
N HIS A 514 -13.16 -6.08 22.65
CA HIS A 514 -12.39 -7.31 22.69
C HIS A 514 -11.08 -7.13 21.93
N LEU A 515 -9.99 -6.95 22.67
CA LEU A 515 -8.63 -6.94 22.16
C LEU A 515 -7.94 -8.26 22.54
N SER A 516 -7.21 -8.85 21.60
CA SER A 516 -6.50 -10.12 21.81
C SER A 516 -5.08 -10.06 21.25
N ASN A 517 -4.11 -10.55 22.01
CA ASN A 517 -2.73 -10.78 21.53
C ASN A 517 -2.58 -12.15 20.86
N GLN A 518 -3.66 -12.94 20.80
CA GLN A 518 -3.75 -14.22 20.08
C GLN A 518 -4.72 -14.13 18.91
N HIS A 519 -4.53 -14.98 17.91
CA HIS A 519 -5.49 -15.14 16.81
C HIS A 519 -6.85 -15.59 17.35
N ILE A 520 -7.93 -14.95 16.88
CA ILE A 520 -9.30 -15.28 17.28
C ILE A 520 -9.91 -16.15 16.19
N GLU A 521 -10.35 -17.36 16.53
CA GLU A 521 -11.08 -18.22 15.61
C GLU A 521 -12.54 -17.79 15.57
N VAL A 522 -13.02 -17.46 14.38
CA VAL A 522 -14.41 -17.04 14.12
C VAL A 522 -15.09 -17.96 13.09
N GLY A 523 -14.32 -18.74 12.34
CA GLY A 523 -14.81 -19.53 11.22
C GLY A 523 -15.08 -18.67 9.96
N PRO A 524 -15.07 -19.26 8.75
CA PRO A 524 -15.21 -18.54 7.48
C PRO A 524 -16.47 -17.66 7.36
N GLN A 525 -17.53 -18.02 8.08
CA GLN A 525 -18.81 -17.31 8.09
C GLN A 525 -19.15 -16.73 9.48
N GLY A 526 -18.17 -16.59 10.38
CA GLY A 526 -18.42 -16.05 11.73
C GLY A 526 -18.69 -14.55 11.75
N MET A 527 -18.12 -13.82 10.79
CA MET A 527 -18.22 -12.37 10.69
C MET A 527 -18.88 -11.97 9.39
N ASP A 528 -19.91 -11.12 9.45
CA ASP A 528 -20.66 -10.61 8.30
C ASP A 528 -20.03 -9.35 7.70
N SER A 529 -19.29 -8.60 8.52
CA SER A 529 -18.69 -7.34 8.10
C SER A 529 -17.44 -6.98 8.89
N VAL A 530 -16.61 -6.12 8.29
CA VAL A 530 -15.52 -5.42 8.95
C VAL A 530 -15.63 -3.92 8.69
N ILE A 531 -15.34 -3.11 9.71
CA ILE A 531 -15.10 -1.69 9.51
C ILE A 531 -13.59 -1.43 9.46
N LEU A 532 -13.09 -1.01 8.30
CA LEU A 532 -11.71 -0.57 8.16
C LEU A 532 -11.61 0.88 8.64
N ASN A 533 -10.82 1.13 9.68
CA ASN A 533 -10.64 2.46 10.24
C ASN A 533 -9.26 3.03 9.87
N SER A 534 -9.21 4.22 9.28
CA SER A 534 -7.94 4.91 9.01
C SER A 534 -8.01 6.40 9.28
N LYS A 535 -6.88 6.96 9.73
CA LYS A 535 -6.71 8.36 10.09
C LYS A 535 -5.37 8.85 9.56
N GLY A 536 -5.19 10.16 9.47
CA GLY A 536 -3.95 10.78 9.04
C GLY A 536 -3.86 12.24 9.44
N PHE A 537 -2.66 12.81 9.25
CA PHE A 537 -2.41 14.23 9.50
C PHE A 537 -3.35 15.14 8.71
N GLY A 538 -3.49 16.38 9.15
CA GLY A 538 -4.41 17.36 8.54
C GLY A 538 -5.87 17.16 8.95
N GLY A 539 -6.15 16.22 9.85
CA GLY A 539 -7.50 15.84 10.23
C GLY A 539 -8.20 15.00 9.17
N ASN A 540 -7.46 14.15 8.46
CA ASN A 540 -8.03 13.22 7.49
C ASN A 540 -8.49 11.95 8.20
N ASN A 541 -9.79 11.67 8.19
CA ASN A 541 -10.36 10.45 8.76
C ASN A 541 -11.19 9.74 7.70
N ALA A 542 -11.11 8.41 7.65
CA ALA A 542 -11.97 7.59 6.82
C ALA A 542 -12.29 6.24 7.47
N SER A 543 -13.53 5.79 7.28
CA SER A 543 -13.97 4.45 7.67
C SER A 543 -14.73 3.80 6.52
N ALA A 544 -14.36 2.57 6.16
CA ALA A 544 -15.01 1.81 5.10
C ALA A 544 -15.72 0.59 5.68
N VAL A 545 -16.95 0.35 5.23
CA VAL A 545 -17.67 -0.89 5.52
C VAL A 545 -17.31 -1.90 4.45
N VAL A 546 -16.93 -3.11 4.85
CA VAL A 546 -16.70 -4.23 3.93
C VAL A 546 -17.58 -5.40 4.37
N LEU A 547 -18.35 -5.93 3.44
CA LEU A 547 -19.25 -7.06 3.65
C LEU A 547 -18.57 -8.36 3.25
N ALA A 548 -18.86 -9.42 4.00
CA ALA A 548 -18.34 -10.74 3.75
C ALA A 548 -18.84 -11.33 2.42
N PRO A 549 -18.10 -12.30 1.82
CA PRO A 549 -18.54 -13.02 0.62
C PRO A 549 -19.93 -13.64 0.75
N HIS A 550 -20.25 -14.31 1.87
CA HIS A 550 -21.55 -14.98 2.05
C HIS A 550 -22.71 -13.98 2.11
N ILE A 551 -22.53 -12.84 2.78
CA ILE A 551 -23.53 -11.75 2.79
C ILE A 551 -23.70 -11.15 1.40
N THR A 552 -22.58 -10.89 0.71
CA THR A 552 -22.60 -10.32 -0.64
C THR A 552 -23.34 -11.23 -1.62
N GLN A 553 -23.04 -12.53 -1.60
CA GLN A 553 -23.71 -13.53 -2.44
C GLN A 553 -25.22 -13.61 -2.15
N GLN A 554 -25.64 -13.55 -0.88
CA GLN A 554 -27.06 -13.49 -0.51
C GLN A 554 -27.75 -12.24 -1.07
N MET A 555 -27.10 -11.07 -0.98
CA MET A 555 -27.62 -9.82 -1.54
C MET A 555 -27.76 -9.89 -3.07
N LEU A 556 -26.76 -10.46 -3.75
CA LEU A 556 -26.76 -10.65 -5.20
C LEU A 556 -27.84 -11.61 -5.66
N LEU A 557 -27.98 -12.76 -4.98
CA LEU A 557 -29.06 -13.72 -5.25
C LEU A 557 -30.44 -13.08 -5.09
N LYS A 558 -30.65 -12.30 -4.01
CA LYS A 558 -31.91 -11.59 -3.76
C LYS A 558 -32.21 -10.56 -4.83
N ARG A 559 -31.20 -9.86 -5.34
CA ARG A 559 -31.35 -8.78 -6.33
C ARG A 559 -31.56 -9.29 -7.75
N HIS A 560 -30.77 -10.28 -8.18
CA HIS A 560 -30.71 -10.72 -9.58
C HIS A 560 -31.54 -11.99 -9.84
N GLY A 561 -31.98 -12.68 -8.79
CA GLY A 561 -32.79 -13.90 -8.89
C GLY A 561 -31.95 -15.16 -9.14
N GLN A 562 -32.57 -16.32 -8.88
CA GLN A 562 -31.90 -17.62 -8.92
C GLN A 562 -31.34 -17.96 -10.31
N ASP A 563 -32.06 -17.65 -11.38
CA ASP A 563 -31.62 -18.01 -12.75
C ASP A 563 -30.35 -17.26 -13.18
N ALA A 564 -30.27 -15.97 -12.85
CA ALA A 564 -29.06 -15.18 -13.11
C ALA A 564 -27.89 -15.69 -12.26
N PHE A 565 -28.16 -16.04 -11.01
CA PHE A 565 -27.14 -16.57 -10.10
C PHE A 565 -26.60 -17.94 -10.55
N ASN A 566 -27.46 -18.84 -11.05
CA ASN A 566 -27.04 -20.13 -11.61
C ASN A 566 -26.10 -19.93 -12.81
N ARG A 567 -26.48 -19.06 -13.76
CA ARG A 567 -25.61 -18.73 -14.92
C ARG A 567 -24.28 -18.12 -14.50
N TYR A 568 -24.28 -17.32 -13.44
CA TYR A 568 -23.07 -16.79 -12.84
C TYR A 568 -22.18 -17.92 -12.29
N GLN A 569 -22.76 -18.87 -11.55
CA GLN A 569 -22.03 -20.02 -10.98
C GLN A 569 -21.38 -20.90 -12.06
N ASP A 570 -22.06 -21.11 -13.20
CA ASP A 570 -21.49 -21.86 -14.33
C ASP A 570 -20.21 -21.19 -14.88
N LYS A 571 -20.21 -19.86 -14.97
CA LYS A 571 -19.06 -19.07 -15.46
C LYS A 571 -17.94 -18.98 -14.40
N LEU A 572 -18.33 -18.90 -13.13
CA LEU A 572 -17.41 -18.75 -12.00
C LEU A 572 -16.40 -19.90 -11.89
N GLN A 573 -16.79 -21.12 -12.25
CA GLN A 573 -15.88 -22.25 -12.23
C GLN A 573 -14.67 -22.03 -13.16
N VAL A 574 -14.92 -21.52 -14.37
CA VAL A 574 -13.88 -21.26 -15.38
C VAL A 574 -12.92 -20.16 -14.91
N THR A 575 -13.45 -19.09 -14.31
CA THR A 575 -12.63 -17.97 -13.85
C THR A 575 -11.78 -18.36 -12.65
N ARG A 576 -12.31 -19.17 -11.73
CA ARG A 576 -11.55 -19.72 -10.59
C ARG A 576 -10.42 -20.65 -11.03
N GLU A 577 -10.64 -21.49 -12.03
CA GLU A 577 -9.59 -22.34 -12.57
C GLU A 577 -8.45 -21.52 -13.17
N ALA A 578 -8.78 -20.49 -13.96
CA ALA A 578 -7.79 -19.57 -14.52
C ALA A 578 -7.04 -18.78 -13.43
N ALA A 579 -7.74 -18.29 -12.41
CA ALA A 579 -7.13 -17.60 -11.27
C ALA A 579 -6.20 -18.54 -10.47
N SER A 580 -6.63 -19.78 -10.23
CA SER A 580 -5.83 -20.79 -9.54
C SER A 580 -4.56 -21.14 -10.32
N GLN A 581 -4.64 -21.21 -11.65
CA GLN A 581 -3.45 -21.43 -12.49
C GLN A 581 -2.45 -20.27 -12.36
N TYR A 582 -2.94 -19.02 -12.37
CA TYR A 582 -2.10 -17.85 -12.13
C TYR A 582 -1.43 -17.87 -10.76
N ASP A 583 -2.13 -18.30 -9.70
CA ASP A 583 -1.54 -18.45 -8.36
C ASP A 583 -0.40 -19.48 -8.36
N GLN A 584 -0.63 -20.65 -8.95
CA GLN A 584 0.37 -21.72 -9.02
C GLN A 584 1.61 -21.29 -9.83
N ASP A 585 1.42 -20.56 -10.93
CA ASP A 585 2.54 -20.01 -11.71
C ASP A 585 3.28 -18.90 -10.96
N SER A 586 2.57 -18.14 -10.11
CA SER A 586 3.16 -17.11 -9.26
C SER A 586 3.98 -17.72 -8.12
N ILE A 587 3.48 -18.77 -7.46
CA ILE A 587 4.22 -19.54 -6.44
C ILE A 587 5.55 -20.06 -7.02
N LYS A 588 5.54 -20.49 -8.29
CA LYS A 588 6.73 -20.96 -9.02
C LYS A 588 7.64 -19.83 -9.52
N GLY A 589 7.25 -18.56 -9.39
CA GLY A 589 7.99 -17.40 -9.90
C GLY A 589 7.99 -17.25 -11.42
N LEU A 590 7.04 -17.89 -12.12
CA LEU A 590 6.93 -17.91 -13.58
C LEU A 590 6.19 -16.69 -14.13
N THR A 591 5.35 -16.05 -13.32
CA THR A 591 4.56 -14.89 -13.75
C THR A 591 5.41 -13.64 -13.89
N ARG A 592 4.98 -12.74 -14.78
CA ARG A 592 5.62 -11.44 -15.00
C ARG A 592 4.57 -10.33 -14.95
N PRO A 593 4.92 -9.15 -14.41
CA PRO A 593 4.03 -8.00 -14.43
C PRO A 593 3.68 -7.58 -15.85
N ILE A 594 2.47 -7.05 -16.01
CA ILE A 594 2.01 -6.43 -17.25
C ILE A 594 2.66 -5.06 -17.34
N TYR A 595 3.43 -4.83 -18.40
CA TYR A 595 4.00 -3.53 -18.73
C TYR A 595 4.10 -3.36 -20.25
N ARG A 596 3.20 -2.55 -20.80
CA ARG A 596 3.00 -2.33 -22.24
C ARG A 596 3.38 -0.89 -22.61
N TYR A 597 4.67 -0.60 -22.64
CA TYR A 597 5.17 0.69 -23.14
C TYR A 597 5.01 0.79 -24.65
N ASP A 598 4.60 1.96 -25.15
CA ASP A 598 4.45 2.25 -26.59
C ASP A 598 3.52 1.25 -27.32
N ASN A 599 2.44 0.85 -26.64
CA ASN A 599 1.49 -0.14 -27.14
C ASN A 599 0.13 0.52 -27.43
N ASN A 600 -0.36 0.40 -28.67
CA ASN A 600 -1.66 0.93 -29.11
C ASN A 600 -1.87 2.41 -28.73
N VAL A 601 -0.84 3.24 -28.90
CA VAL A 601 -0.90 4.67 -28.59
C VAL A 601 -1.81 5.36 -29.60
N LEU A 602 -2.92 5.92 -29.13
CA LEU A 602 -3.88 6.67 -29.94
C LEU A 602 -3.58 8.17 -29.90
N THR A 603 -3.86 8.84 -31.01
CA THR A 603 -3.85 10.29 -31.16
C THR A 603 -5.25 10.80 -31.50
N GLY A 604 -5.47 12.11 -31.43
CA GLY A 604 -6.76 12.70 -31.82
C GLY A 604 -7.16 12.44 -33.27
N ALA A 605 -6.19 12.19 -34.16
CA ALA A 605 -6.43 11.88 -35.57
C ALA A 605 -6.99 10.46 -35.79
N ASP A 606 -6.86 9.57 -34.79
CA ASP A 606 -7.32 8.19 -34.85
C ASP A 606 -8.79 8.04 -34.44
N LEU A 607 -9.42 9.10 -33.93
CA LEU A 607 -10.77 9.09 -33.39
C LEU A 607 -11.80 9.35 -34.50
N GLU A 608 -12.87 8.54 -34.54
CA GLU A 608 -14.08 8.86 -35.28
C GLU A 608 -15.08 9.52 -34.32
N ILE A 609 -15.45 10.79 -34.58
CA ILE A 609 -16.29 11.60 -33.68
C ILE A 609 -17.51 12.12 -34.44
N ASN A 610 -18.70 11.94 -33.88
CA ASN A 610 -19.92 12.62 -34.30
C ASN A 610 -20.67 13.18 -33.07
N SER A 611 -21.88 13.73 -33.25
CA SER A 611 -22.63 14.35 -32.14
C SER A 611 -23.13 13.35 -31.08
N ASN A 612 -23.14 12.06 -31.40
CA ASN A 612 -23.76 11.01 -30.58
C ASN A 612 -22.72 10.09 -29.94
N GLU A 613 -21.54 9.95 -30.53
CA GLU A 613 -20.51 9.04 -30.03
C GLU A 613 -19.07 9.41 -30.44
N ILE A 614 -18.11 8.86 -29.68
CA ILE A 614 -16.69 8.81 -30.01
C ILE A 614 -16.28 7.33 -30.12
N LYS A 615 -15.72 6.95 -31.26
CA LYS A 615 -15.19 5.60 -31.50
C LYS A 615 -13.67 5.63 -31.47
N LEU A 616 -13.11 4.74 -30.66
CA LEU A 616 -11.67 4.60 -30.44
C LEU A 616 -11.18 3.28 -31.05
N PRO A 617 -10.14 3.29 -31.90
CA PRO A 617 -9.54 2.06 -32.39
C PRO A 617 -9.05 1.15 -31.25
N GLY A 618 -9.30 -0.15 -31.37
CA GLY A 618 -8.93 -1.14 -30.34
C GLY A 618 -9.95 -1.30 -29.20
N TYR A 619 -11.01 -0.49 -29.16
CA TYR A 619 -12.10 -0.63 -28.18
C TYR A 619 -13.34 -1.25 -28.82
N ALA A 620 -13.95 -2.23 -28.14
CA ALA A 620 -15.11 -2.95 -28.66
C ALA A 620 -16.41 -2.11 -28.61
N GLN A 621 -16.51 -1.18 -27.66
CA GLN A 621 -17.65 -0.28 -27.49
C GLN A 621 -17.25 1.17 -27.75
N THR A 622 -18.21 1.97 -28.20
CA THR A 622 -18.04 3.42 -28.39
C THR A 622 -18.34 4.17 -27.09
N VAL A 623 -17.81 5.39 -26.97
CA VAL A 623 -18.18 6.32 -25.88
C VAL A 623 -19.43 7.08 -26.34
N SER A 624 -20.53 6.95 -25.59
CA SER A 624 -21.74 7.72 -25.84
C SER A 624 -21.54 9.18 -25.47
N LEU A 625 -21.95 10.09 -26.36
CA LEU A 625 -22.11 11.52 -26.09
C LEU A 625 -23.56 11.91 -25.83
N ASP A 626 -24.49 10.95 -25.93
CA ASP A 626 -25.84 11.10 -25.41
C ASP A 626 -25.79 11.07 -23.88
N ILE A 627 -25.91 12.25 -23.27
CA ILE A 627 -25.78 12.49 -21.82
C ILE A 627 -27.14 12.96 -21.30
N ASP A 628 -27.68 12.24 -20.33
CA ASP A 628 -28.91 12.62 -19.64
C ASP A 628 -28.79 14.03 -19.04
N ASN A 629 -29.81 14.88 -19.23
CA ASN A 629 -29.88 16.16 -18.53
C ASN A 629 -30.34 15.91 -17.08
N PRO A 630 -29.49 16.09 -16.05
CA PRO A 630 -29.92 15.90 -14.66
C PRO A 630 -30.85 17.01 -14.15
N PHE A 631 -31.10 18.04 -14.96
CA PHE A 631 -31.95 19.20 -14.66
C PHE A 631 -33.12 19.30 -15.65
N GLU A 632 -33.72 18.16 -16.02
CA GLU A 632 -34.94 18.14 -16.84
C GLU A 632 -36.07 19.00 -16.26
N ASP A 633 -36.12 19.16 -14.94
CA ASP A 633 -37.07 20.05 -14.25
C ASP A 633 -36.82 21.55 -14.51
N MET A 634 -35.67 21.91 -15.07
CA MET A 634 -35.28 23.29 -15.40
C MET A 634 -35.36 23.60 -16.90
N ASN A 635 -35.74 22.63 -17.75
CA ASN A 635 -35.83 22.78 -19.20
C ASN A 635 -37.23 23.14 -19.70
#